data_AF-A0A9E6TRM2-F1
#
_entry.id   AF-A0A9E6TRM2-F1
#
_cell.length_a   1.000
_cell.length_b   1.000
_cell.length_c   1.000
_cell.angle_alpha   90.00
_cell.angle_beta   90.00
_cell.angle_gamma   90.00
#
_symmetry.space_group_name_H-M   'P 1'
#
loop_
_entity.id
_entity.type
_entity.pdbx_description
1 polymer ?
#
loop_
_entity_poly.entity_id
_entity_poly.type
_entity_poly.pdbx_seq_one_letter_code
_entity_poly.pdbx_strand_id
1 'polypeptide(L)'
;MNSKVNANVVHESEAQRQHARVKIPAKLRLFGREGKPLEVRVHDLSAGGLSFNLPPQQQQELTLGEVHKGRLMFVIDNLGLGMDVELQIRAYDRQHGRVGCQFQNLEPQDIATLRHLITSHLAGDIISMGDVLGTLQRDNFTKARRKKDSGGGLSPFGRLRAVTFSAGVFIVGLAAFGFVLKSVYGMYFVSHAQAGLVSVPGVNVTMPRDGTVQSLLKDDGIAAKGAPLASFSTSMLDVLKGHLDEDQLQPAKVEELFGKQMTGTLTSPCDCVVAQQLVANGQYASKGDVIFQLVPRNSVANVEARFSYRQFGEVRPGTRVTFQVAGEEQTRQGKIVSSTSLKSDDLSSDIRVLIKPDESLDSSLAGRPVEVNSDRGPNLNWLIDKAMAAGL
;
A
#
# COMPACT_ATOMS: atom_id res chain seq x y z
N MET A 1 -56.55 -44.35 -4.43
CA MET A 1 -55.07 -44.47 -4.33
C MET A 1 -54.50 -44.56 -5.74
N ASN A 2 -53.98 -43.45 -6.27
CA ASN A 2 -53.30 -43.42 -7.58
C ASN A 2 -51.90 -42.86 -7.35
N SER A 3 -50.92 -43.75 -7.25
CA SER A 3 -49.51 -43.36 -7.14
C SER A 3 -49.02 -42.97 -8.52
N LYS A 4 -48.83 -41.66 -8.74
CA LYS A 4 -48.19 -41.13 -9.95
C LYS A 4 -46.73 -41.57 -9.97
N VAL A 5 -46.41 -42.45 -10.92
CA VAL A 5 -45.04 -42.76 -11.34
C VAL A 5 -44.43 -41.48 -11.92
N ASN A 6 -43.60 -40.79 -11.14
CA ASN A 6 -42.76 -39.72 -11.64
C ASN A 6 -41.57 -40.36 -12.38
N ALA A 7 -41.79 -40.63 -13.66
CA ALA A 7 -40.73 -40.94 -14.60
C ALA A 7 -39.81 -39.72 -14.70
N ASN A 8 -38.62 -39.82 -14.13
CA ASN A 8 -37.56 -38.85 -14.30
C ASN A 8 -36.99 -39.04 -15.73
N VAL A 9 -37.75 -38.57 -16.72
CA VAL A 9 -37.35 -38.59 -18.13
C VAL A 9 -36.34 -37.46 -18.32
N VAL A 10 -35.07 -37.80 -18.22
CA VAL A 10 -33.96 -36.96 -18.69
C VAL A 10 -33.92 -37.11 -20.20
N HIS A 11 -34.29 -36.04 -20.92
CA HIS A 11 -34.01 -35.92 -22.35
C HIS A 11 -32.53 -35.57 -22.54
N GLU A 12 -31.68 -36.59 -22.56
CA GLU A 12 -30.52 -36.61 -23.44
C GLU A 12 -30.59 -37.87 -24.29
N SER A 13 -31.03 -37.68 -25.52
CA SER A 13 -31.20 -38.71 -26.53
C SER A 13 -29.82 -39.18 -27.02
N GLU A 14 -29.22 -40.13 -26.31
CA GLU A 14 -28.48 -41.20 -26.96
C GLU A 14 -29.05 -42.53 -26.49
N ALA A 15 -30.05 -43.00 -27.24
CA ALA A 15 -30.43 -44.41 -27.25
C ALA A 15 -29.30 -45.24 -27.90
N GLN A 16 -28.13 -45.25 -27.27
CA GLN A 16 -27.11 -46.24 -27.58
C GLN A 16 -27.56 -47.57 -26.98
N ARG A 17 -27.39 -48.65 -27.76
CA ARG A 17 -27.75 -50.01 -27.37
C ARG A 17 -27.09 -50.32 -26.03
N GLN A 18 -27.88 -50.47 -24.96
CA GLN A 18 -27.42 -50.75 -23.58
C GLN A 18 -26.62 -52.07 -23.43
N HIS A 19 -26.34 -52.77 -24.53
CA HIS A 19 -25.76 -54.11 -24.60
C HIS A 19 -24.59 -54.23 -25.58
N ALA A 20 -24.02 -53.13 -26.08
CA ALA A 20 -22.82 -53.21 -26.92
C ALA A 20 -21.67 -53.82 -26.11
N ARG A 21 -21.24 -55.02 -26.52
CA ARG A 21 -20.06 -55.71 -25.99
C ARG A 21 -18.92 -55.53 -26.97
N VAL A 22 -17.83 -54.95 -26.49
CA VAL A 22 -16.65 -54.63 -27.28
C VAL A 22 -15.44 -55.42 -26.82
N LYS A 23 -14.53 -55.69 -27.74
CA LYS A 23 -13.26 -56.37 -27.47
C LYS A 23 -12.15 -55.34 -27.36
N ILE A 24 -12.14 -54.62 -26.24
CA ILE A 24 -11.09 -53.65 -25.94
C ILE A 24 -9.94 -54.38 -25.23
N PRO A 25 -8.67 -54.21 -25.67
CA PRO A 25 -7.52 -54.76 -24.97
C PRO A 25 -7.42 -54.20 -23.53
N ALA A 26 -7.78 -55.04 -22.55
CA ALA A 26 -7.69 -54.69 -21.15
C ALA A 26 -7.20 -55.89 -20.32
N LYS A 27 -6.50 -55.58 -19.23
CA LYS A 27 -6.09 -56.55 -18.22
C LYS A 27 -6.88 -56.28 -16.95
N LEU A 28 -7.39 -57.31 -16.31
CA LEU A 28 -8.04 -57.23 -15.02
C LEU A 28 -7.12 -57.85 -13.98
N ARG A 29 -6.81 -57.08 -12.94
CA ARG A 29 -6.04 -57.54 -11.79
C ARG A 29 -7.00 -57.75 -10.63
N LEU A 30 -7.29 -59.01 -10.30
CA LEU A 30 -8.13 -59.38 -9.17
C LEU A 30 -7.31 -59.43 -7.89
N PHE A 31 -7.81 -58.83 -6.82
CA PHE A 31 -7.19 -58.91 -5.50
C PHE A 31 -7.83 -60.06 -4.73
N GLY A 32 -7.13 -61.21 -4.69
CA GLY A 32 -7.54 -62.39 -3.93
C GLY A 32 -7.25 -62.25 -2.42
N ARG A 33 -7.85 -63.13 -1.60
CA ARG A 33 -7.62 -63.19 -0.15
C ARG A 33 -6.21 -63.65 0.26
N GLU A 34 -5.47 -64.33 -0.62
CA GLU A 34 -4.13 -64.87 -0.34
C GLU A 34 -2.99 -64.12 -1.07
N GLY A 35 -3.02 -62.78 -1.06
CA GLY A 35 -1.84 -61.92 -1.25
C GLY A 35 -1.17 -61.88 -2.64
N LYS A 36 -1.42 -62.82 -3.55
CA LYS A 36 -0.98 -62.74 -4.96
C LYS A 36 -2.12 -62.23 -5.84
N PRO A 37 -1.99 -61.04 -6.44
CA PRO A 37 -3.00 -60.53 -7.36
C PRO A 37 -3.00 -61.36 -8.65
N LEU A 38 -4.19 -61.80 -9.06
CA LEU A 38 -4.39 -62.58 -10.27
C LEU A 38 -4.62 -61.63 -11.45
N GLU A 39 -3.70 -61.62 -12.41
CA GLU A 39 -3.84 -60.86 -13.65
C GLU A 39 -4.42 -61.72 -14.77
N VAL A 40 -5.60 -61.35 -15.27
CA VAL A 40 -6.30 -62.02 -16.37
C VAL A 40 -6.56 -61.05 -17.50
N ARG A 41 -6.61 -61.56 -18.75
CA ARG A 41 -7.02 -60.74 -19.90
C ARG A 41 -8.53 -60.68 -19.99
N VAL A 42 -9.05 -59.49 -20.20
CA VAL A 42 -10.48 -59.26 -20.45
C VAL A 42 -10.80 -59.69 -21.88
N HIS A 43 -11.84 -60.51 -22.02
CA HIS A 43 -12.31 -61.03 -23.30
C HIS A 43 -13.34 -60.10 -23.95
N ASP A 44 -14.32 -59.63 -23.19
CA ASP A 44 -15.25 -58.58 -23.62
C ASP A 44 -15.57 -57.61 -22.50
N LEU A 45 -15.96 -56.39 -22.88
CA LEU A 45 -16.33 -55.31 -21.97
C LEU A 45 -17.63 -54.65 -22.45
N SER A 46 -18.45 -54.24 -21.49
CA SER A 46 -19.66 -53.45 -21.69
C SER A 46 -19.81 -52.44 -20.56
N ALA A 47 -20.75 -51.49 -20.71
CA ALA A 47 -21.02 -50.49 -19.67
C ALA A 47 -21.50 -51.11 -18.33
N GLY A 48 -22.01 -52.35 -18.33
CA GLY A 48 -22.56 -53.02 -17.15
C GLY A 48 -21.73 -54.19 -16.61
N GLY A 49 -20.69 -54.61 -17.32
CA GLY A 49 -19.89 -55.76 -16.92
C GLY A 49 -18.87 -56.19 -17.96
N LEU A 50 -18.09 -57.21 -17.61
CA LEU A 50 -17.01 -57.74 -18.43
C LEU A 50 -16.99 -59.27 -18.36
N SER A 51 -16.32 -59.92 -19.32
CA SER A 51 -15.95 -61.32 -19.19
C SER A 51 -14.45 -61.54 -19.35
N PHE A 52 -13.93 -62.53 -18.66
CA PHE A 52 -12.53 -62.95 -18.73
C PHE A 52 -12.44 -64.47 -18.66
N ASN A 53 -11.30 -65.02 -19.07
CA ASN A 53 -11.02 -66.44 -18.95
C ASN A 53 -10.04 -66.69 -17.82
N LEU A 54 -10.35 -67.67 -16.98
CA LEU A 54 -9.42 -68.12 -15.94
C LEU A 54 -8.38 -69.09 -16.50
N PRO A 55 -7.11 -69.01 -16.05
CA PRO A 55 -6.12 -70.04 -16.32
C PRO A 55 -6.59 -71.41 -15.78
N PRO A 56 -6.31 -72.53 -16.47
CA PRO A 56 -6.74 -73.87 -16.06
C PRO A 56 -6.32 -74.26 -14.62
N GLN A 57 -5.27 -73.64 -14.10
CA GLN A 57 -4.68 -73.92 -12.78
C GLN A 57 -5.42 -73.24 -11.60
N GLN A 58 -6.41 -72.38 -11.86
CA GLN A 58 -7.12 -71.57 -10.84
C GLN A 58 -8.65 -71.62 -10.97
N GLN A 59 -9.17 -72.65 -11.64
CA GLN A 59 -10.60 -72.80 -11.95
C GLN A 59 -11.50 -73.13 -10.74
N GLN A 60 -10.96 -73.27 -9.53
CA GLN A 60 -11.61 -73.98 -8.44
C GLN A 60 -12.16 -73.11 -7.28
N GLU A 61 -12.06 -71.78 -7.33
CA GLU A 61 -12.45 -70.93 -6.17
C GLU A 61 -13.45 -69.79 -6.46
N LEU A 62 -14.03 -69.69 -7.66
CA LEU A 62 -15.01 -68.63 -7.93
C LEU A 62 -16.44 -69.09 -7.63
N THR A 63 -17.05 -68.52 -6.58
CA THR A 63 -18.45 -68.78 -6.25
C THR A 63 -19.39 -67.78 -6.93
N LEU A 64 -20.54 -68.27 -7.41
CA LEU A 64 -21.55 -67.42 -8.05
C LEU A 64 -22.13 -66.43 -7.03
N GLY A 65 -22.20 -65.16 -7.39
CA GLY A 65 -22.73 -64.08 -6.56
C GLY A 65 -21.71 -63.39 -5.67
N GLU A 66 -20.48 -63.90 -5.55
CA GLU A 66 -19.41 -63.28 -4.78
C GLU A 66 -18.90 -62.00 -5.45
N VAL A 67 -18.53 -61.02 -4.62
CA VAL A 67 -18.03 -59.72 -5.04
C VAL A 67 -16.52 -59.68 -4.82
N HIS A 68 -15.77 -59.56 -5.91
CA HIS A 68 -14.32 -59.42 -5.89
C HIS A 68 -13.93 -57.99 -6.22
N LYS A 69 -12.96 -57.45 -5.47
CA LYS A 69 -12.31 -56.19 -5.80
C LYS A 69 -11.21 -56.45 -6.82
N GLY A 70 -11.17 -55.62 -7.85
CA GLY A 70 -10.14 -55.69 -8.87
C GLY A 70 -9.78 -54.31 -9.40
N ARG A 71 -8.69 -54.26 -10.16
CA ARG A 71 -8.27 -53.09 -10.92
C ARG A 71 -8.31 -53.43 -12.41
N LEU A 72 -9.15 -52.74 -13.15
CA LEU A 72 -9.24 -52.84 -14.60
C LEU A 72 -8.21 -51.89 -15.22
N MET A 73 -7.34 -52.43 -16.06
CA MET A 73 -6.23 -51.71 -16.67
C MET A 73 -6.35 -51.71 -18.19
N PHE A 74 -6.42 -50.50 -18.76
CA PHE A 74 -6.35 -50.25 -20.19
C PHE A 74 -4.97 -49.71 -20.55
N VAL A 75 -4.52 -50.00 -21.76
CA VAL A 75 -3.32 -49.37 -22.32
C VAL A 75 -3.76 -48.56 -23.53
N ILE A 76 -3.60 -47.23 -23.44
CA ILE A 76 -3.99 -46.27 -24.46
C ILE A 76 -2.76 -45.42 -24.75
N ASP A 77 -2.30 -45.36 -26.00
CA ASP A 77 -1.11 -44.58 -26.41
C ASP A 77 0.12 -44.80 -25.52
N ASN A 78 0.41 -46.05 -25.16
CA ASN A 78 1.50 -46.47 -24.25
C ASN A 78 1.39 -45.97 -22.80
N LEU A 79 0.26 -45.40 -22.40
CA LEU A 79 -0.04 -45.03 -21.02
C LEU A 79 -1.11 -45.97 -20.43
N GLY A 80 -0.91 -46.35 -19.16
CA GLY A 80 -1.83 -47.24 -18.45
C GLY A 80 -2.92 -46.45 -17.73
N LEU A 81 -4.19 -46.72 -18.07
CA LEU A 81 -5.36 -46.23 -17.32
C LEU A 81 -5.85 -47.34 -16.39
N GLY A 82 -5.84 -47.10 -15.09
CA GLY A 82 -6.30 -48.04 -14.07
C GLY A 82 -7.60 -47.56 -13.42
N MET A 83 -8.59 -48.43 -13.31
CA MET A 83 -9.88 -48.17 -12.66
C MET A 83 -10.14 -49.23 -11.59
N ASP A 84 -10.48 -48.81 -10.38
CA ASP A 84 -10.83 -49.74 -9.30
C ASP A 84 -12.30 -50.16 -9.44
N VAL A 85 -12.55 -51.47 -9.46
CA VAL A 85 -13.88 -52.03 -9.77
C VAL A 85 -14.26 -53.12 -8.77
N GLU A 86 -15.53 -53.13 -8.36
CA GLU A 86 -16.14 -54.24 -7.65
C GLU A 86 -16.91 -55.11 -8.64
N LEU A 87 -16.58 -56.39 -8.72
CA LEU A 87 -17.09 -57.33 -9.71
C LEU A 87 -17.88 -58.43 -9.05
N GLN A 88 -19.16 -58.56 -9.39
CA GLN A 88 -19.98 -59.68 -8.98
C GLN A 88 -20.00 -60.76 -10.05
N ILE A 89 -19.67 -61.98 -9.67
CA ILE A 89 -19.70 -63.13 -10.58
C ILE A 89 -21.15 -63.53 -10.83
N ARG A 90 -21.61 -63.45 -12.09
CA ARG A 90 -23.00 -63.78 -12.48
C ARG A 90 -23.10 -65.08 -13.26
N ALA A 91 -22.08 -65.40 -14.06
CA ALA A 91 -22.06 -66.60 -14.88
C ALA A 91 -20.66 -67.20 -14.88
N TYR A 92 -20.58 -68.54 -14.84
CA TYR A 92 -19.34 -69.28 -14.96
C TYR A 92 -19.55 -70.49 -15.86
N ASP A 93 -18.88 -70.51 -17.02
CA ASP A 93 -18.86 -71.65 -17.93
C ASP A 93 -17.63 -72.51 -17.65
N ARG A 94 -17.86 -73.72 -17.12
CA ARG A 94 -16.81 -74.69 -16.79
C ARG A 94 -16.16 -75.34 -18.01
N GLN A 95 -16.81 -75.34 -19.18
CA GLN A 95 -16.24 -75.96 -20.38
C GLN A 95 -15.20 -75.07 -21.06
N HIS A 96 -15.44 -73.76 -21.08
CA HIS A 96 -14.54 -72.79 -21.72
C HIS A 96 -13.73 -71.94 -20.72
N GLY A 97 -13.95 -72.13 -19.41
CA GLY A 97 -13.30 -71.34 -18.34
C GLY A 97 -13.69 -69.87 -18.34
N ARG A 98 -14.83 -69.52 -18.94
CA ARG A 98 -15.28 -68.14 -19.13
C ARG A 98 -16.10 -67.68 -17.93
N VAL A 99 -15.68 -66.58 -17.32
CA VAL A 99 -16.36 -65.95 -16.19
C VAL A 99 -17.01 -64.65 -16.67
N GLY A 100 -18.30 -64.49 -16.41
CA GLY A 100 -19.05 -63.27 -16.65
C GLY A 100 -19.29 -62.52 -15.34
N CYS A 101 -18.81 -61.29 -15.28
CA CYS A 101 -18.94 -60.43 -14.12
C CYS A 101 -19.77 -59.19 -14.42
N GLN A 102 -20.54 -58.75 -13.44
CA GLN A 102 -21.26 -57.49 -13.45
C GLN A 102 -20.56 -56.50 -12.52
N PHE A 103 -20.44 -55.24 -12.96
CA PHE A 103 -19.92 -54.20 -12.09
C PHE A 103 -20.92 -53.87 -10.98
N GLN A 104 -20.44 -53.75 -9.75
CA GLN A 104 -21.18 -53.20 -8.62
C GLN A 104 -20.59 -51.87 -8.19
N ASN A 105 -21.46 -50.94 -7.77
CA ASN A 105 -21.07 -49.68 -7.13
C ASN A 105 -20.01 -48.84 -7.86
N LEU A 106 -20.00 -48.86 -9.20
CA LEU A 106 -19.12 -47.97 -9.98
C LEU A 106 -19.45 -46.51 -9.68
N GLU A 107 -18.42 -45.69 -9.51
CA GLU A 107 -18.61 -44.26 -9.37
C GLU A 107 -19.13 -43.67 -10.69
N PRO A 108 -19.96 -42.60 -10.65
CA PRO A 108 -20.48 -41.96 -11.87
C PRO A 108 -19.38 -41.57 -12.87
N GLN A 109 -18.21 -41.19 -12.35
CA GLN A 109 -17.02 -40.83 -13.11
C GLN A 109 -16.45 -42.02 -13.90
N ASP A 110 -16.39 -43.20 -13.27
CA ASP A 110 -15.94 -44.44 -13.90
C ASP A 110 -16.92 -44.91 -14.99
N ILE A 111 -18.23 -44.76 -14.74
CA ILE A 111 -19.27 -45.11 -15.72
C ILE A 111 -19.14 -44.22 -16.97
N ALA A 112 -18.92 -42.92 -16.79
CA ALA A 112 -18.72 -41.98 -17.90
C ALA A 112 -17.45 -42.34 -18.70
N THR A 113 -16.35 -42.63 -18.00
CA THR A 113 -15.08 -43.05 -18.61
C THR A 113 -15.26 -44.33 -19.42
N LEU A 114 -15.88 -45.37 -18.87
CA LEU A 114 -16.14 -46.62 -19.57
C LEU A 114 -17.02 -46.43 -20.81
N ARG A 115 -18.09 -45.62 -20.71
CA ARG A 115 -18.95 -45.31 -21.85
C ARG A 115 -18.17 -44.61 -22.95
N HIS A 116 -17.38 -43.59 -22.60
CA HIS A 116 -16.57 -42.88 -23.57
C HIS A 116 -15.58 -43.83 -24.27
N LEU A 117 -14.86 -44.66 -23.52
CA LEU A 117 -13.94 -45.65 -24.09
C LEU A 117 -14.65 -46.64 -25.04
N ILE A 118 -15.83 -47.13 -24.67
CA ILE A 118 -16.62 -48.05 -25.51
C ILE A 118 -17.10 -47.34 -26.79
N THR A 119 -17.62 -46.13 -26.67
CA THR A 119 -18.16 -45.36 -27.81
C THR A 119 -17.04 -44.99 -28.78
N SER A 120 -15.92 -44.46 -28.30
CA SER A 120 -14.77 -44.12 -29.15
C SER A 120 -14.20 -45.36 -29.85
N HIS A 121 -14.12 -46.50 -29.15
CA HIS A 121 -13.68 -47.75 -29.76
C HIS A 121 -14.65 -48.27 -30.85
N LEU A 122 -15.96 -48.13 -30.64
CA LEU A 122 -16.97 -48.49 -31.65
C LEU A 122 -16.96 -47.54 -32.85
N ALA A 123 -16.66 -46.26 -32.62
CA ALA A 123 -16.54 -45.24 -33.67
C ALA A 123 -15.23 -45.38 -34.48
N GLY A 124 -14.22 -46.06 -33.93
CA GLY A 124 -12.90 -46.20 -34.54
C GLY A 124 -11.99 -44.98 -34.30
N ASP A 125 -12.35 -44.12 -33.36
CA ASP A 125 -11.62 -42.90 -33.03
C ASP A 125 -10.34 -43.21 -32.22
N ILE A 126 -9.28 -42.42 -32.46
CA ILE A 126 -8.04 -42.50 -31.67
C ILE A 126 -8.32 -41.81 -30.33
N ILE A 127 -8.32 -42.58 -29.23
CA ILE A 127 -8.59 -42.08 -27.89
C ILE A 127 -7.35 -41.34 -27.37
N SER A 128 -7.41 -40.01 -27.29
CA SER A 128 -6.36 -39.20 -26.67
C SER A 128 -6.61 -38.97 -25.17
N MET A 129 -5.55 -38.81 -24.37
CA MET A 129 -5.67 -38.49 -22.94
C MET A 129 -6.40 -37.17 -22.67
N GLY A 130 -6.29 -36.20 -23.59
CA GLY A 130 -6.99 -34.91 -23.48
C GLY A 130 -8.51 -35.09 -23.42
N ASP A 131 -9.05 -36.06 -24.17
CA ASP A 131 -10.48 -36.33 -24.19
C ASP A 131 -10.94 -37.05 -22.93
N VAL A 132 -10.17 -38.02 -22.43
CA VAL A 132 -10.46 -38.70 -21.16
C VAL A 132 -10.45 -37.69 -20.01
N LEU A 133 -9.43 -36.84 -19.89
CA LEU A 133 -9.37 -35.78 -18.87
C LEU A 133 -10.49 -34.74 -19.02
N GLY A 134 -10.82 -34.37 -20.26
CA GLY A 134 -11.91 -33.46 -20.57
C GLY A 134 -13.26 -34.00 -20.10
N THR A 135 -13.51 -35.30 -20.24
CA THR A 135 -14.73 -35.94 -19.71
C THR A 135 -14.76 -35.99 -18.18
N LEU A 136 -13.62 -36.11 -17.51
CA LEU A 136 -13.54 -36.07 -16.04
C LEU A 136 -13.80 -34.67 -15.48
N GLN A 137 -13.36 -33.61 -16.17
CA GLN A 137 -13.55 -32.22 -15.73
C GLN A 137 -14.93 -31.66 -16.11
N ARG A 138 -15.58 -32.25 -17.11
CA ARG A 138 -16.88 -31.80 -17.60
C ARG A 138 -17.97 -32.46 -16.76
N ASP A 139 -18.25 -31.85 -15.61
CA ASP A 139 -19.39 -32.14 -14.73
C ASP A 139 -20.74 -32.02 -15.48
N ASN A 140 -21.06 -33.00 -16.34
CA ASN A 140 -22.34 -33.12 -17.04
C ASN A 140 -23.41 -33.82 -16.19
N PHE A 141 -23.12 -34.11 -14.92
CA PHE A 141 -24.16 -34.56 -14.01
C PHE A 141 -24.81 -33.35 -13.38
N THR A 142 -26.09 -33.14 -13.71
CA THR A 142 -26.95 -32.18 -13.03
C THR A 142 -26.74 -32.34 -11.53
N LYS A 143 -26.16 -31.31 -10.88
CA LYS A 143 -26.05 -31.24 -9.42
C LYS A 143 -27.37 -31.75 -8.85
N ALA A 144 -27.32 -32.78 -8.01
CA ALA A 144 -28.49 -33.26 -7.28
C ALA A 144 -29.23 -32.03 -6.79
N ARG A 145 -30.47 -31.82 -7.28
CA ARG A 145 -31.26 -30.63 -6.97
C ARG A 145 -31.16 -30.47 -5.45
N ARG A 146 -30.46 -29.40 -5.03
CA ARG A 146 -30.30 -29.04 -3.61
C ARG A 146 -31.70 -29.20 -3.03
N LYS A 147 -31.86 -30.15 -2.11
CA LYS A 147 -33.17 -30.51 -1.55
C LYS A 147 -33.83 -29.18 -1.26
N LYS A 148 -34.89 -28.86 -2.02
CA LYS A 148 -35.59 -27.60 -1.90
C LYS A 148 -36.05 -27.61 -0.46
N ASP A 149 -35.38 -26.85 0.42
CA ASP A 149 -35.87 -26.65 1.76
C ASP A 149 -37.31 -26.21 1.57
N SER A 150 -38.18 -27.08 2.03
CA SER A 150 -39.60 -27.03 1.82
C SER A 150 -40.10 -25.74 2.44
N GLY A 151 -40.29 -24.72 1.62
CA GLY A 151 -41.32 -23.68 1.79
C GLY A 151 -41.45 -23.01 3.15
N GLY A 152 -40.39 -22.94 3.96
CA GLY A 152 -40.36 -22.14 5.17
C GLY A 152 -39.52 -20.91 4.89
N GLY A 153 -40.15 -19.75 4.67
CA GLY A 153 -39.41 -18.49 4.72
C GLY A 153 -38.57 -18.48 6.01
N LEU A 154 -37.34 -17.94 5.94
CA LEU A 154 -36.43 -17.80 7.08
C LEU A 154 -37.24 -17.50 8.35
N SER A 155 -37.11 -18.33 9.39
CA SER A 155 -37.73 -18.11 10.70
C SER A 155 -37.53 -16.64 11.13
N PRO A 156 -38.48 -15.97 11.81
CA PRO A 156 -38.33 -14.58 12.25
C PRO A 156 -36.99 -14.32 12.95
N PHE A 157 -36.51 -15.29 13.72
CA PHE A 157 -35.20 -15.25 14.37
C PHE A 157 -34.02 -15.38 13.40
N GLY A 158 -34.15 -16.21 12.35
CA GLY A 158 -33.16 -16.33 11.28
C GLY A 158 -33.08 -15.08 10.40
N ARG A 159 -34.21 -14.41 10.15
CA ARG A 159 -34.23 -13.10 9.46
C ARG A 159 -33.56 -12.02 10.29
N LEU A 160 -33.85 -11.95 11.60
CA LEU A 160 -33.22 -10.99 12.50
C LEU A 160 -31.70 -11.19 12.54
N ARG A 161 -31.23 -12.43 12.67
CA ARG A 161 -29.78 -12.75 12.67
C ARG A 161 -29.10 -12.45 11.33
N ALA A 162 -29.77 -12.70 10.22
CA ALA A 162 -29.24 -12.37 8.90
C ALA A 162 -29.16 -10.85 8.70
N VAL A 163 -30.19 -10.10 9.11
CA VAL A 163 -30.22 -8.64 9.02
C VAL A 163 -29.16 -8.01 9.93
N THR A 164 -28.98 -8.50 11.17
CA THR A 164 -27.94 -7.96 12.06
C THR A 164 -26.53 -8.24 11.53
N PHE A 165 -26.29 -9.43 10.96
CA PHE A 165 -25.01 -9.75 10.34
C PHE A 165 -24.74 -8.88 9.10
N SER A 166 -25.72 -8.75 8.20
CA SER A 166 -25.61 -7.89 7.01
C SER A 166 -25.44 -6.41 7.37
N ALA A 167 -26.16 -5.92 8.39
CA ALA A 167 -26.01 -4.56 8.90
C ALA A 167 -24.63 -4.33 9.53
N GLY A 168 -24.10 -5.31 10.27
CA GLY A 168 -22.75 -5.26 10.81
C GLY A 168 -21.68 -5.12 9.72
N VAL A 169 -21.76 -5.96 8.67
CA VAL A 169 -20.86 -5.85 7.50
C VAL A 169 -21.02 -4.52 6.78
N PHE A 170 -22.26 -4.02 6.65
CA PHE A 170 -22.52 -2.71 6.03
C PHE A 170 -21.91 -1.55 6.82
N ILE A 171 -22.03 -1.55 8.15
CA ILE A 171 -21.42 -0.52 9.02
C ILE A 171 -19.90 -0.55 8.90
N VAL A 172 -19.29 -1.74 8.91
CA VAL A 172 -17.84 -1.88 8.69
C VAL A 172 -17.45 -1.35 7.31
N GLY A 173 -18.24 -1.66 6.27
CA GLY A 173 -18.04 -1.13 4.93
C GLY A 173 -18.14 0.39 4.87
N LEU A 174 -19.12 0.99 5.55
CA LEU A 174 -19.30 2.44 5.61
C LEU A 174 -18.16 3.12 6.37
N ALA A 175 -17.69 2.52 7.46
CA ALA A 175 -16.54 3.01 8.21
C ALA A 175 -15.25 2.96 7.37
N ALA A 176 -15.02 1.84 6.66
CA ALA A 176 -13.90 1.70 5.74
C ALA A 176 -13.98 2.71 4.60
N PHE A 177 -15.16 2.92 4.02
CA PHE A 177 -15.38 3.92 2.98
C PHE A 177 -15.11 5.34 3.47
N GLY A 178 -15.61 5.70 4.67
CA GLY A 178 -15.33 6.98 5.30
C GLY A 178 -13.84 7.19 5.59
N PHE A 179 -13.13 6.15 6.02
CA PHE A 179 -11.69 6.19 6.22
C PHE A 179 -10.94 6.44 4.90
N VAL A 180 -11.28 5.72 3.82
CA VAL A 180 -10.68 5.93 2.50
C VAL A 180 -10.93 7.35 2.01
N LEU A 181 -12.17 7.86 2.11
CA LEU A 181 -12.46 9.25 1.75
C LEU A 181 -11.63 10.26 2.56
N LYS A 182 -11.50 10.06 3.87
CA LYS A 182 -10.66 10.90 4.73
C LYS A 182 -9.19 10.85 4.31
N SER A 183 -8.66 9.67 4.01
CA SER A 183 -7.26 9.50 3.57
C SER A 183 -7.01 10.16 2.20
N VAL A 184 -7.93 10.01 1.25
CA VAL A 184 -7.86 10.68 -0.06
C VAL A 184 -7.94 12.20 0.12
N TYR A 185 -8.81 12.69 1.00
CA TYR A 185 -8.89 14.11 1.32
C TYR A 185 -7.56 14.64 1.87
N GLY A 186 -6.99 13.96 2.88
CA GLY A 186 -5.71 14.36 3.48
C GLY A 186 -4.56 14.36 2.46
N MET A 187 -4.52 13.41 1.54
CA MET A 187 -3.47 13.33 0.53
C MET A 187 -3.55 14.46 -0.52
N TYR A 188 -4.75 14.89 -0.90
CA TYR A 188 -4.94 15.81 -2.02
C TYR A 188 -5.19 17.27 -1.62
N PHE A 189 -5.70 17.53 -0.41
CA PHE A 189 -6.16 18.87 -0.01
C PHE A 189 -5.43 19.45 1.20
N VAL A 190 -4.66 18.64 1.93
CA VAL A 190 -3.90 19.08 3.09
C VAL A 190 -2.42 19.06 2.74
N SER A 191 -1.83 20.25 2.70
CA SER A 191 -0.39 20.40 2.55
C SER A 191 0.27 20.58 3.90
N HIS A 192 1.10 19.61 4.25
CA HIS A 192 1.96 19.66 5.42
C HIS A 192 3.27 20.39 5.08
N ALA A 193 3.70 21.29 5.95
CA ALA A 193 5.04 21.87 5.90
C ALA A 193 6.09 20.79 6.23
N GLN A 194 7.22 20.80 5.52
CA GLN A 194 8.34 19.91 5.80
C GLN A 194 9.05 20.24 7.11
N ALA A 195 9.07 21.53 7.47
CA ALA A 195 9.60 22.02 8.73
C ALA A 195 9.01 23.40 9.03
N GLY A 196 8.81 23.71 10.31
CA GLY A 196 8.41 25.04 10.76
C GLY A 196 9.07 25.39 12.08
N LEU A 197 9.30 26.68 12.30
CA LEU A 197 9.84 27.22 13.54
C LEU A 197 9.23 28.58 13.87
N VAL A 198 9.09 28.86 15.16
CA VAL A 198 8.73 30.20 15.63
C VAL A 198 9.93 31.13 15.40
N SER A 199 9.73 32.16 14.58
CA SER A 199 10.76 33.12 14.19
C SER A 199 10.42 34.50 14.73
N VAL A 200 11.42 35.17 15.31
CA VAL A 200 11.29 36.54 15.81
C VAL A 200 12.16 37.44 14.95
N PRO A 201 11.66 38.59 14.48
CA PRO A 201 12.44 39.48 13.63
C PRO A 201 13.68 40.00 14.38
N GLY A 202 14.85 39.54 13.98
CA GLY A 202 16.12 39.97 14.53
C GLY A 202 16.67 41.24 13.85
N VAL A 203 17.46 42.01 14.58
CA VAL A 203 18.20 43.18 14.08
C VAL A 203 19.69 42.91 14.20
N ASN A 204 20.40 43.05 13.09
CA ASN A 204 21.84 42.85 13.04
C ASN A 204 22.55 44.19 13.30
N VAL A 205 23.44 44.22 14.30
CA VAL A 205 24.34 45.35 14.54
C VAL A 205 25.66 45.05 13.87
N THR A 206 25.96 45.83 12.82
CA THR A 206 27.16 45.67 12.01
C THR A 206 28.25 46.65 12.37
N MET A 207 29.49 46.32 12.05
CA MET A 207 30.62 47.21 12.27
C MET A 207 30.59 48.42 11.31
N PRO A 208 30.72 49.66 11.81
CA PRO A 208 30.71 50.85 10.96
C PRO A 208 32.04 51.07 10.22
N ARG A 209 33.14 50.53 10.74
CA ARG A 209 34.51 50.66 10.27
C ARG A 209 35.31 49.41 10.62
N ASP A 210 36.39 49.18 9.90
CA ASP A 210 37.32 48.10 10.20
C ASP A 210 38.04 48.34 11.53
N GLY A 211 38.15 47.32 12.37
CA GLY A 211 38.77 47.47 13.69
C GLY A 211 38.62 46.26 14.59
N THR A 212 39.05 46.38 15.84
CA THR A 212 38.83 45.35 16.87
C THR A 212 37.60 45.66 17.70
N VAL A 213 36.85 44.62 18.11
CA VAL A 213 35.63 44.74 18.90
C VAL A 213 35.87 44.27 20.33
N GLN A 214 35.37 45.02 21.31
CA GLN A 214 35.31 44.61 22.71
C GLN A 214 33.87 44.72 23.22
N SER A 215 33.25 43.59 23.56
CA SER A 215 31.91 43.58 24.13
C SER A 215 31.86 44.28 25.49
N LEU A 216 30.82 45.08 25.71
CA LEU A 216 30.50 45.80 26.94
C LEU A 216 29.20 45.28 27.57
N LEU A 217 28.71 44.13 27.10
CA LEU A 217 27.48 43.51 27.59
C LEU A 217 27.62 43.03 29.03
N LYS A 218 26.53 43.18 29.78
CA LYS A 218 26.35 42.56 31.10
C LYS A 218 25.79 41.15 30.92
N ASP A 219 25.99 40.28 31.92
CA ASP A 219 25.65 38.84 31.85
C ASP A 219 24.17 38.54 31.54
N ASP A 220 23.27 39.51 31.72
CA ASP A 220 21.85 39.39 31.40
C ASP A 220 21.54 39.53 29.91
N GLY A 221 22.46 40.06 29.10
CA GLY A 221 22.31 40.20 27.65
C GLY A 221 21.18 41.15 27.23
N ILE A 222 20.65 41.97 28.16
CA ILE A 222 19.56 42.90 27.90
C ILE A 222 20.14 44.28 27.60
N ALA A 223 19.79 44.85 26.44
CA ALA A 223 20.21 46.17 26.03
C ALA A 223 19.00 47.07 25.76
N ALA A 224 18.89 48.17 26.51
CA ALA A 224 17.94 49.23 26.21
C ALA A 224 18.35 49.97 24.92
N LYS A 225 17.40 50.64 24.28
CA LYS A 225 17.69 51.49 23.11
C LYS A 225 18.75 52.55 23.47
N GLY A 226 19.82 52.61 22.68
CA GLY A 226 20.97 53.49 22.90
C GLY A 226 22.00 52.97 23.90
N ALA A 227 21.78 51.84 24.56
CA ALA A 227 22.77 51.26 25.47
C ALA A 227 24.01 50.78 24.70
N PRO A 228 25.22 50.94 25.27
CA PRO A 228 26.46 50.48 24.65
C PRO A 228 26.52 48.95 24.67
N LEU A 229 26.69 48.34 23.49
CA LEU A 229 26.83 46.90 23.29
C LEU A 229 28.31 46.47 23.25
N ALA A 230 29.13 47.24 22.55
CA ALA A 230 30.56 47.02 22.44
C ALA A 230 31.28 48.34 22.15
N SER A 231 32.55 48.42 22.50
CA SER A 231 33.46 49.41 21.93
C SER A 231 34.20 48.80 20.75
N PHE A 232 34.51 49.63 19.75
CA PHE A 232 35.42 49.25 18.68
C PHE A 232 36.60 50.21 18.63
N SER A 233 37.78 49.69 18.28
CA SER A 233 38.99 50.48 18.08
C SER A 233 39.42 50.38 16.61
N THR A 234 39.61 51.51 15.95
CA THR A 234 40.05 51.59 14.55
C THR A 234 41.29 52.49 14.43
N SER A 235 42.12 52.24 13.42
CA SER A 235 43.29 53.09 13.16
C SER A 235 42.82 54.44 12.61
N MET A 236 43.39 55.55 13.10
CA MET A 236 43.09 56.89 12.59
C MET A 236 43.44 57.03 11.09
N LEU A 237 44.36 56.21 10.59
CA LEU A 237 44.68 56.11 9.17
C LEU A 237 43.45 55.70 8.33
N ASP A 238 42.66 54.71 8.80
CA ASP A 238 41.45 54.23 8.09
C ASP A 238 40.31 55.25 8.08
N VAL A 239 40.29 56.16 9.06
CA VAL A 239 39.34 57.28 9.10
C VAL A 239 39.69 58.34 8.05
N LEU A 240 40.99 58.57 7.83
CA LEU A 240 41.51 59.63 6.98
C LEU A 240 41.73 59.21 5.51
N LYS A 241 41.77 57.90 5.20
CA LYS A 241 41.93 57.35 3.83
C LYS A 241 41.00 57.93 2.75
N GLY A 242 39.89 58.59 3.10
CA GLY A 242 38.97 59.24 2.16
C GLY A 242 39.04 60.78 2.12
N HIS A 243 39.91 61.41 2.92
CA HIS A 243 40.00 62.87 3.10
C HIS A 243 41.45 63.40 3.12
N LEU A 244 42.42 62.59 2.70
CA LEU A 244 43.83 62.98 2.62
C LEU A 244 44.15 63.42 1.18
N ASP A 245 44.48 64.69 0.99
CA ASP A 245 45.16 65.18 -0.21
C ASP A 245 46.61 64.65 -0.25
N GLU A 246 47.16 64.40 -1.45
CA GLU A 246 48.51 63.81 -1.65
C GLU A 246 49.63 64.56 -0.88
N ASP A 247 49.45 65.86 -0.62
CA ASP A 247 50.41 66.71 0.08
C ASP A 247 50.50 66.46 1.60
N GLN A 248 49.55 65.71 2.20
CA GLN A 248 49.54 65.40 3.64
C GLN A 248 50.19 64.04 4.00
N LEU A 249 50.68 63.29 3.01
CA LEU A 249 51.36 62.01 3.18
C LEU A 249 52.87 62.17 3.49
N GLN A 250 53.26 63.15 4.31
CA GLN A 250 54.66 63.22 4.77
C GLN A 250 54.98 62.06 5.73
N PRO A 251 56.11 61.34 5.55
CA PRO A 251 56.45 60.13 6.32
C PRO A 251 56.37 60.30 7.84
N ALA A 252 56.77 61.48 8.35
CA ALA A 252 56.75 61.79 9.77
C ALA A 252 55.34 61.96 10.35
N LYS A 253 54.37 62.45 9.57
CA LYS A 253 52.97 62.63 10.00
C LYS A 253 52.22 61.30 9.98
N VAL A 254 52.60 60.43 9.06
CA VAL A 254 52.04 59.09 8.89
C VAL A 254 52.36 58.21 10.11
N GLU A 255 53.58 58.22 10.63
CA GLU A 255 53.94 57.49 11.87
C GLU A 255 53.16 57.99 13.10
N GLU A 256 52.95 59.30 13.24
CA GLU A 256 52.15 59.87 14.35
C GLU A 256 50.67 59.45 14.27
N LEU A 257 50.13 59.34 13.05
CA LEU A 257 48.75 58.93 12.80
C LEU A 257 48.54 57.41 12.93
N PHE A 258 49.56 56.59 12.68
CA PHE A 258 49.52 55.14 12.92
C PHE A 258 49.40 54.81 14.42
N GLY A 259 49.96 55.64 15.30
CA GLY A 259 49.92 55.44 16.75
C GLY A 259 48.62 55.85 17.43
N LYS A 260 47.76 56.64 16.76
CA LYS A 260 46.48 57.10 17.32
C LYS A 260 45.35 56.17 16.88
N GLN A 261 44.76 55.48 17.85
CA GLN A 261 43.55 54.70 17.65
C GLN A 261 42.32 55.54 18.03
N MET A 262 41.28 55.45 17.21
CA MET A 262 39.98 56.04 17.49
C MET A 262 39.08 54.96 18.07
N THR A 263 38.50 55.22 19.24
CA THR A 263 37.52 54.34 19.86
C THR A 263 36.11 54.87 19.63
N GLY A 264 35.20 53.98 19.26
CA GLY A 264 33.77 54.26 19.14
C GLY A 264 32.95 53.22 19.89
N THR A 265 31.66 53.49 20.09
CA THR A 265 30.74 52.55 20.73
C THR A 265 29.64 52.12 19.77
N LEU A 266 29.39 50.81 19.71
CA LEU A 266 28.21 50.24 19.09
C LEU A 266 27.06 50.32 20.09
N THR A 267 25.92 50.87 19.68
CA THR A 267 24.75 51.03 20.53
C THR A 267 23.57 50.22 20.01
N SER A 268 22.68 49.80 20.91
CA SER A 268 21.48 49.07 20.51
C SER A 268 20.45 49.99 19.83
N PRO A 269 19.89 49.63 18.67
CA PRO A 269 18.84 50.43 18.02
C PRO A 269 17.46 50.28 18.68
N CYS A 270 17.29 49.33 19.61
CA CYS A 270 16.01 48.93 20.18
C CYS A 270 16.15 48.42 21.63
N ASP A 271 15.03 48.30 22.33
CA ASP A 271 14.95 47.56 23.60
C ASP A 271 14.95 46.05 23.28
N CYS A 272 16.14 45.48 23.28
CA CYS A 272 16.43 44.20 22.66
C CYS A 272 17.26 43.30 23.58
N VAL A 273 17.16 42.00 23.38
CA VAL A 273 18.03 40.99 24.01
C VAL A 273 19.03 40.52 22.98
N VAL A 274 20.27 40.32 23.38
CA VAL A 274 21.33 39.77 22.52
C VAL A 274 21.08 38.28 22.34
N ALA A 275 20.70 37.87 21.13
CA ALA A 275 20.51 36.46 20.80
C ALA A 275 21.84 35.76 20.54
N GLN A 276 22.77 36.43 19.86
CA GLN A 276 24.09 35.88 19.58
C GLN A 276 25.13 36.99 19.38
N GLN A 277 26.34 36.75 19.88
CA GLN A 277 27.54 37.49 19.52
C GLN A 277 28.34 36.66 18.51
N LEU A 278 28.55 37.21 17.32
CA LEU A 278 29.19 36.52 16.19
C LEU A 278 30.71 36.75 16.15
N VAL A 279 31.17 37.88 16.70
CA VAL A 279 32.59 38.24 16.77
C VAL A 279 33.03 38.29 18.21
N ALA A 280 34.07 37.52 18.57
CA ALA A 280 34.55 37.44 19.94
C ALA A 280 35.29 38.71 20.38
N ASN A 281 35.44 38.87 21.69
CA ASN A 281 36.16 40.01 22.28
C ASN A 281 37.63 40.04 21.83
N GLY A 282 38.11 41.23 21.47
CA GLY A 282 39.46 41.47 20.96
C GLY A 282 39.67 41.02 19.51
N GLN A 283 38.65 40.45 18.85
CA GLN A 283 38.80 40.06 17.45
C GLN A 283 38.61 41.24 16.50
N TYR A 284 39.33 41.16 15.39
CA TYR A 284 39.18 42.07 14.27
C TYR A 284 37.91 41.75 13.49
N ALA A 285 37.16 42.78 13.12
CA ALA A 285 36.02 42.70 12.22
C ALA A 285 36.07 43.85 11.22
N SER A 286 35.53 43.59 10.03
CA SER A 286 35.53 44.51 8.91
C SER A 286 34.25 45.34 8.90
N LYS A 287 34.27 46.47 8.20
CA LYS A 287 33.09 47.28 7.95
C LYS A 287 31.99 46.43 7.30
N GLY A 288 30.82 46.42 7.93
CA GLY A 288 29.65 45.66 7.50
C GLY A 288 29.52 44.28 8.14
N ASP A 289 30.55 43.77 8.82
CA ASP A 289 30.47 42.49 9.53
C ASP A 289 29.45 42.57 10.67
N VAL A 290 28.61 41.55 10.80
CA VAL A 290 27.59 41.48 11.86
C VAL A 290 28.28 41.06 13.16
N ILE A 291 28.21 41.93 14.17
CA ILE A 291 28.81 41.69 15.48
C ILE A 291 27.81 41.05 16.44
N PHE A 292 26.61 41.62 16.51
CA PHE A 292 25.52 41.15 17.37
C PHE A 292 24.25 40.92 16.56
N GLN A 293 23.56 39.83 16.88
CA GLN A 293 22.19 39.60 16.49
C GLN A 293 21.29 39.88 17.69
N LEU A 294 20.44 40.89 17.56
CA LEU A 294 19.53 41.36 18.59
C LEU A 294 18.10 40.91 18.29
N VAL A 295 17.33 40.61 19.33
CA VAL A 295 15.90 40.28 19.21
C VAL A 295 15.07 41.25 20.07
N PRO A 296 14.07 41.94 19.51
CA PRO A 296 13.22 42.86 20.28
C PRO A 296 12.44 42.15 21.38
N ARG A 297 12.35 42.77 22.56
CA ARG A 297 11.62 42.19 23.70
C ARG A 297 10.10 42.20 23.51
N ASN A 298 9.57 43.18 22.77
CA ASN A 298 8.14 43.37 22.57
C ASN A 298 7.68 43.01 21.15
N SER A 299 8.48 42.23 20.40
CA SER A 299 8.05 41.79 19.07
C SER A 299 7.08 40.63 19.14
N VAL A 300 6.04 40.70 18.33
CA VAL A 300 5.16 39.56 18.08
C VAL A 300 5.95 38.54 17.25
N ALA A 301 6.00 37.30 17.74
CA ALA A 301 6.67 36.23 17.01
C ALA A 301 5.84 35.83 15.77
N ASN A 302 6.53 35.52 14.68
CA ASN A 302 5.95 34.95 13.48
C ASN A 302 6.28 33.45 13.40
N VAL A 303 5.66 32.75 12.47
CA VAL A 303 6.02 31.37 12.17
C VAL A 303 6.65 31.32 10.79
N GLU A 304 7.84 30.72 10.70
CA GLU A 304 8.49 30.47 9.43
C GLU A 304 8.36 28.99 9.11
N ALA A 305 7.82 28.67 7.93
CA ALA A 305 7.60 27.29 7.50
C ALA A 305 8.17 27.03 6.11
N ARG A 306 8.61 25.80 5.88
CA ARG A 306 9.14 25.32 4.61
C ARG A 306 8.16 24.36 3.97
N PHE A 307 7.81 24.62 2.72
CA PHE A 307 6.94 23.77 1.91
C PHE A 307 7.67 23.31 0.66
N SER A 308 7.28 22.16 0.11
CA SER A 308 7.85 21.70 -1.16
C SER A 308 7.37 22.57 -2.32
N TYR A 309 8.18 22.71 -3.36
CA TYR A 309 7.87 23.45 -4.59
C TYR A 309 6.55 22.99 -5.24
N ARG A 310 6.21 21.70 -5.14
CA ARG A 310 4.93 21.17 -5.65
C ARG A 310 3.71 21.83 -5.01
N GLN A 311 3.86 22.34 -3.78
CA GLN A 311 2.81 22.97 -3.00
C GLN A 311 2.77 24.50 -3.21
N PHE A 312 3.56 25.07 -4.13
CA PHE A 312 3.61 26.51 -4.40
C PHE A 312 2.24 27.13 -4.67
N GLY A 313 1.37 26.41 -5.39
CA GLY A 313 0.03 26.87 -5.70
C GLY A 313 -0.83 27.09 -4.45
N GLU A 314 -0.53 26.40 -3.36
CA GLU A 314 -1.30 26.36 -2.12
C GLU A 314 -0.82 27.39 -1.10
N VAL A 315 0.48 27.70 -1.09
CA VAL A 315 1.11 28.54 -0.06
C VAL A 315 1.29 30.00 -0.46
N ARG A 316 0.31 30.55 -1.19
CA ARG A 316 0.32 31.94 -1.65
C ARG A 316 0.12 32.94 -0.49
N PRO A 317 0.62 34.18 -0.61
CA PRO A 317 0.28 35.25 0.32
C PRO A 317 -1.23 35.43 0.43
N GLY A 318 -1.74 35.53 1.66
CA GLY A 318 -3.17 35.60 1.97
C GLY A 318 -3.83 34.26 2.32
N THR A 319 -3.20 33.12 2.01
CA THR A 319 -3.72 31.80 2.40
C THR A 319 -3.77 31.67 3.93
N ARG A 320 -4.89 31.14 4.43
CA ARG A 320 -5.04 30.75 5.84
C ARG A 320 -4.41 29.39 6.07
N VAL A 321 -3.64 29.30 7.15
CA VAL A 321 -3.00 28.07 7.60
C VAL A 321 -3.31 27.81 9.06
N THR A 322 -3.34 26.54 9.44
CA THR A 322 -3.36 26.13 10.83
C THR A 322 -1.96 25.68 11.23
N PHE A 323 -1.57 25.97 12.45
CA PHE A 323 -0.27 25.54 12.96
C PHE A 323 -0.34 25.17 14.43
N GLN A 324 0.56 24.28 14.83
CA GLN A 324 0.69 23.82 16.21
C GLN A 324 2.14 23.93 16.65
N VAL A 325 2.37 24.62 17.77
CA VAL A 325 3.70 24.79 18.35
C VAL A 325 4.03 23.58 19.23
N ALA A 326 5.24 23.05 19.11
CA ALA A 326 5.68 21.94 19.94
C ALA A 326 5.63 22.30 21.43
N GLY A 327 4.94 21.46 22.20
CA GLY A 327 4.70 21.66 23.64
C GLY A 327 3.39 22.38 23.96
N GLU A 328 2.63 22.82 22.96
CA GLU A 328 1.26 23.31 23.14
C GLU A 328 0.24 22.32 22.52
N GLU A 329 -0.84 22.04 23.24
CA GLU A 329 -1.97 21.23 22.74
C GLU A 329 -2.91 22.05 21.84
N GLN A 330 -2.79 23.37 21.85
CA GLN A 330 -3.69 24.26 21.13
C GLN A 330 -3.24 24.46 19.68
N THR A 331 -4.10 24.09 18.73
CA THR A 331 -3.93 24.48 17.33
C THR A 331 -4.33 25.95 17.15
N ARG A 332 -3.44 26.74 16.54
CA ARG A 332 -3.64 28.16 16.24
C ARG A 332 -3.80 28.37 14.74
N GLN A 333 -4.30 29.54 14.37
CA GLN A 333 -4.50 29.94 12.98
C GLN A 333 -3.64 31.16 12.63
N GLY A 334 -3.28 31.27 11.36
CA GLY A 334 -2.56 32.42 10.84
C GLY A 334 -2.71 32.57 9.34
N LYS A 335 -2.11 33.64 8.81
CA LYS A 335 -2.10 33.95 7.38
C LYS A 335 -0.68 34.04 6.85
N ILE A 336 -0.48 33.49 5.65
CA ILE A 336 0.78 33.65 4.93
C ILE A 336 0.92 35.10 4.49
N VAL A 337 1.99 35.78 4.88
CA VAL A 337 2.30 37.17 4.50
C VAL A 337 3.21 37.22 3.29
N SER A 338 4.19 36.31 3.23
CA SER A 338 5.14 36.23 2.13
C SER A 338 5.51 34.78 1.83
N SER A 339 5.71 34.49 0.56
CA SER A 339 6.24 33.22 0.06
C SER A 339 7.48 33.53 -0.78
N THR A 340 8.66 33.17 -0.28
CA THR A 340 9.93 33.44 -0.95
C THR A 340 10.59 32.12 -1.31
N SER A 341 10.99 31.98 -2.58
CA SER A 341 11.90 30.89 -2.99
C SER A 341 13.31 31.19 -2.48
N LEU A 342 13.95 30.19 -1.88
CA LEU A 342 15.32 30.31 -1.38
C LEU A 342 16.27 30.46 -2.58
N LYS A 343 16.69 31.71 -2.86
CA LYS A 343 17.64 32.12 -3.91
C LYS A 343 17.20 31.72 -5.32
N SER A 344 16.91 32.71 -6.17
CA SER A 344 16.55 32.51 -7.59
C SER A 344 17.61 31.79 -8.43
N ASP A 345 18.87 31.76 -7.98
CA ASP A 345 20.01 31.09 -8.64
C ASP A 345 20.15 29.61 -8.27
N ASP A 346 19.51 29.17 -7.20
CA ASP A 346 19.57 27.78 -6.74
C ASP A 346 18.17 27.21 -6.89
N LEU A 347 18.00 26.16 -7.70
CA LEU A 347 16.72 25.47 -7.91
C LEU A 347 16.34 24.68 -6.64
N SER A 348 16.34 25.35 -5.50
CA SER A 348 15.97 24.77 -4.22
C SER A 348 14.50 24.34 -4.30
N SER A 349 14.27 23.08 -3.95
CA SER A 349 12.95 22.45 -4.01
C SER A 349 11.98 22.97 -2.97
N ASP A 350 12.36 23.97 -2.16
CA ASP A 350 11.67 24.34 -0.94
C ASP A 350 11.36 25.84 -0.92
N ILE A 351 10.12 26.17 -0.61
CA ILE A 351 9.60 27.53 -0.48
C ILE A 351 9.54 27.86 1.00
N ARG A 352 10.10 29.01 1.39
CA ARG A 352 9.92 29.55 2.73
C ARG A 352 8.73 30.49 2.75
N VAL A 353 7.83 30.25 3.70
CA VAL A 353 6.70 31.13 3.95
C VAL A 353 6.77 31.72 5.33
N LEU A 354 6.43 33.00 5.41
CA LEU A 354 6.27 33.72 6.66
C LEU A 354 4.78 33.78 6.98
N ILE A 355 4.40 33.26 8.12
CA ILE A 355 3.03 33.19 8.61
C ILE A 355 2.90 34.17 9.76
N LYS A 356 1.93 35.08 9.64
CA LYS A 356 1.49 35.95 10.73
C LYS A 356 0.36 35.26 11.49
N PRO A 357 0.56 34.94 12.78
CA PRO A 357 -0.48 34.43 13.66
C PRO A 357 -1.66 35.41 13.80
N ASP A 358 -2.87 34.89 13.91
CA ASP A 358 -4.06 35.72 14.22
C ASP A 358 -4.05 36.17 15.69
N GLU A 359 -3.53 35.33 16.60
CA GLU A 359 -3.28 35.63 18.01
C GLU A 359 -1.78 35.82 18.24
N SER A 360 -1.38 36.84 19.00
CA SER A 360 0.04 37.13 19.24
C SER A 360 0.75 35.97 19.94
N LEU A 361 1.84 35.48 19.36
CA LEU A 361 2.75 34.55 20.03
C LEU A 361 3.78 35.30 20.86
N ASP A 362 4.04 34.75 22.05
CA ASP A 362 5.10 35.19 22.94
C ASP A 362 6.48 34.89 22.31
N SER A 363 7.37 35.87 22.41
CA SER A 363 8.80 35.78 22.09
C SER A 363 9.52 34.62 22.80
N SER A 364 9.04 34.16 23.95
CA SER A 364 9.60 33.01 24.68
C SER A 364 9.51 31.68 23.91
N LEU A 365 8.63 31.60 22.91
CA LEU A 365 8.45 30.43 22.05
C LEU A 365 9.41 30.44 20.84
N ALA A 366 10.26 31.46 20.69
CA ALA A 366 11.24 31.56 19.61
C ALA A 366 12.10 30.30 19.48
N GLY A 367 12.31 29.84 18.25
CA GLY A 367 13.09 28.65 17.94
C GLY A 367 12.36 27.33 18.20
N ARG A 368 11.15 27.33 18.77
CA ARG A 368 10.38 26.10 18.92
C ARG A 368 9.91 25.55 17.57
N PRO A 369 9.98 24.23 17.36
CA PRO A 369 9.40 23.60 16.17
C PRO A 369 7.89 23.82 16.09
N VAL A 370 7.39 24.00 14.88
CA VAL A 370 5.97 24.20 14.59
C VAL A 370 5.57 23.31 13.43
N GLU A 371 4.48 22.55 13.60
CA GLU A 371 3.81 21.87 12.49
C GLU A 371 2.83 22.84 11.83
N VAL A 372 2.93 23.03 10.52
CA VAL A 372 2.04 23.92 9.76
C VAL A 372 1.32 23.13 8.69
N ASN A 373 -0.01 23.27 8.69
CA ASN A 373 -0.91 22.60 7.77
C ASN A 373 -1.72 23.66 7.00
N SER A 374 -1.66 23.58 5.68
CA SER A 374 -2.48 24.40 4.77
C SER A 374 -3.65 23.54 4.28
N ASP A 375 -4.85 23.82 4.76
CA ASP A 375 -6.08 23.18 4.28
C ASP A 375 -6.71 24.03 3.17
N ARG A 376 -6.69 23.50 1.95
CA ARG A 376 -7.41 24.08 0.81
C ARG A 376 -8.55 23.16 0.40
N GLY A 377 -9.36 22.73 1.36
CA GLY A 377 -10.59 21.99 1.13
C GLY A 377 -11.50 22.64 0.08
N PRO A 378 -12.49 21.90 -0.47
CA PRO A 378 -13.42 22.40 -1.47
C PRO A 378 -14.32 23.47 -0.85
N ASN A 379 -13.83 24.70 -0.84
CA ASN A 379 -14.58 25.90 -0.52
C ASN A 379 -14.92 26.66 -1.81
N LEU A 380 -15.82 27.63 -1.74
CA LEU A 380 -16.23 28.42 -2.92
C LEU A 380 -15.01 29.01 -3.66
N ASN A 381 -14.00 29.46 -2.91
CA ASN A 381 -12.78 30.04 -3.49
C ASN A 381 -11.93 29.01 -4.23
N TRP A 382 -11.86 27.75 -3.76
CA TRP A 382 -11.17 26.66 -4.46
C TRP A 382 -11.87 26.32 -5.77
N LEU A 383 -13.21 26.29 -5.78
CA LEU A 383 -13.99 26.08 -7.01
C LEU A 383 -13.79 27.22 -8.00
N ILE A 384 -13.79 28.47 -7.53
CA ILE A 384 -13.57 29.67 -8.36
C ILE A 384 -12.12 29.71 -8.88
N ASP A 385 -11.11 29.48 -8.05
CA ASP A 385 -9.71 29.45 -8.45
C ASP A 385 -9.44 28.35 -9.47
N LYS A 386 -10.06 27.17 -9.31
CA LYS A 386 -9.91 26.06 -10.25
C LYS A 386 -10.66 26.32 -11.56
N ALA A 387 -11.81 26.99 -11.52
CA ALA A 387 -12.52 27.43 -12.72
C ALA A 387 -11.73 28.50 -13.49
N MET A 388 -11.12 29.47 -12.80
CA MET A 388 -10.26 30.48 -13.42
C MET A 388 -8.93 29.89 -13.93
N ALA A 389 -8.32 28.95 -13.21
CA ALA A 389 -7.11 28.25 -13.67
C ALA A 389 -7.38 27.32 -14.86
N ALA A 390 -8.61 26.84 -15.04
CA ALA A 390 -9.04 26.04 -16.18
C ALA A 390 -9.45 26.88 -17.41
N GLY A 391 -9.34 28.21 -17.35
CA GLY A 391 -9.54 29.09 -18.51
C GLY A 391 -11.00 29.36 -18.84
N LEU A 392 -11.77 29.85 -17.86
CA LEU A 392 -12.94 30.70 -18.12
C LEU A 392 -12.53 32.17 -18.13
#